data_AF-A0A109LRP1-F1
#
_entry.id   AF-A0A109LRP1-F1
#
_cell.length_a   1.000
_cell.length_b   1.000
_cell.length_c   1.000
_cell.angle_alpha   90.00
_cell.angle_beta   90.00
_cell.angle_gamma   90.00
#
_symmetry.space_group_name_H-M   'P 1'
#
loop_
_entity.id
_entity.type
_entity.pdbx_description
1 polymer ?
#
loop_
_entity_poly.entity_id
_entity_poly.type
_entity_poly.pdbx_seq_one_letter_code
_entity_poly.pdbx_strand_id
1 'polypeptide(L)'
;MHERFDKFSMSDVLVPTVNYACDGHPVAPVIDSYVETNLRRFESAIAEAPFDFANARAAWFAEGRPPAGEFNRNPDLVTTLETIGRYLRSGALKLH
;
A
#
# COMPACT_ATOMS: atom_id res chain seq x y z
N MET A 1 -9.69 -15.52 11.41
CA MET A 1 -8.88 -15.33 12.63
C MET A 1 -9.46 -14.21 13.49
N HIS A 2 -9.52 -12.99 12.94
CA HIS A 2 -9.97 -11.79 13.67
C HIS A 2 -11.38 -11.90 14.31
N GLU A 3 -12.40 -12.33 13.56
CA GLU A 3 -13.78 -12.45 14.08
C GLU A 3 -13.95 -13.44 15.24
N ARG A 4 -13.02 -14.39 15.40
CA ARG A 4 -13.17 -15.51 16.33
C ARG A 4 -12.37 -15.35 17.61
N PHE A 5 -11.31 -14.52 17.61
CA PHE A 5 -10.31 -14.53 18.68
C PHE A 5 -9.89 -13.14 19.16
N ASP A 6 -10.29 -12.06 18.50
CA ASP A 6 -9.73 -10.74 18.78
C ASP A 6 -10.58 -9.94 19.77
N LYS A 7 -9.90 -9.10 20.56
CA LYS A 7 -10.50 -8.23 21.58
C LYS A 7 -10.90 -6.85 21.06
N PHE A 8 -10.43 -6.50 19.87
CA PHE A 8 -10.65 -5.21 19.21
C PHE A 8 -11.32 -5.42 17.86
N SER A 9 -12.05 -4.40 17.38
CA SER A 9 -12.61 -4.45 16.04
C SER A 9 -11.50 -4.28 14.99
N MET A 10 -11.73 -4.76 13.77
CA MET A 10 -10.69 -4.71 12.72
C MET A 10 -10.27 -3.28 12.42
N SER A 11 -11.20 -2.36 12.54
CA SER A 11 -10.90 -0.96 12.31
C SER A 11 -10.04 -0.35 13.39
N ASP A 12 -10.22 -0.75 14.65
CA ASP A 12 -9.34 -0.30 15.74
C ASP A 12 -7.93 -0.85 15.52
N VAL A 13 -7.82 -2.10 15.05
CA VAL A 13 -6.54 -2.73 14.69
C VAL A 13 -5.84 -2.00 13.53
N LEU A 14 -6.60 -1.51 12.55
CA LEU A 14 -6.05 -0.87 11.36
C LEU A 14 -5.67 0.60 11.56
N VAL A 15 -6.08 1.26 12.65
CA VAL A 15 -5.76 2.68 12.91
C VAL A 15 -4.27 3.01 12.74
N PRO A 16 -3.31 2.27 13.35
CA PRO A 16 -1.90 2.58 13.21
C PRO A 16 -1.40 2.51 11.76
N THR A 17 -1.93 1.55 10.98
CA THR A 17 -1.56 1.36 9.57
C THR A 17 -2.14 2.46 8.69
N VAL A 18 -3.38 2.88 8.96
CA VAL A 18 -4.01 4.03 8.27
C VAL A 18 -3.19 5.29 8.52
N ASN A 19 -2.78 5.55 9.76
CA ASN A 19 -1.94 6.70 10.09
C ASN A 19 -0.59 6.63 9.35
N TYR A 20 0.04 5.45 9.29
CA TYR A 20 1.29 5.26 8.56
C TYR A 20 1.17 5.55 7.06
N ALA A 21 0.04 5.18 6.45
CA ALA A 21 -0.25 5.47 5.05
C ALA A 21 -0.59 6.97 4.81
N CYS A 22 -1.22 7.63 5.80
CA CYS A 22 -1.64 9.03 5.72
C CYS A 22 -0.49 10.01 6.00
N ASP A 23 0.16 9.86 7.16
CA ASP A 23 1.25 10.73 7.60
C ASP A 23 2.52 10.49 6.76
N GLY A 24 2.65 9.25 6.28
CA GLY A 24 3.81 8.72 5.61
C GLY A 24 4.90 8.33 6.59
N HIS A 25 5.96 7.73 6.05
CA HIS A 25 7.07 7.26 6.84
C HIS A 25 8.39 7.34 6.07
N PRO A 26 9.53 7.48 6.77
CA PRO A 26 10.82 7.42 6.12
C PRO A 26 11.00 6.06 5.44
N VAL A 27 11.39 6.08 4.17
CA VAL A 27 11.75 4.86 3.44
C VAL A 27 13.12 4.38 3.91
N ALA A 28 13.18 3.13 4.40
CA ALA A 28 14.45 2.50 4.76
C ALA A 28 15.32 2.28 3.50
N PRO A 29 16.65 2.45 3.57
CA PRO A 29 17.53 2.33 2.40
C PRO A 29 17.40 1.00 1.63
N VAL A 30 17.12 -0.09 2.33
CA VAL A 30 16.91 -1.41 1.69
C VAL A 30 15.63 -1.44 0.85
N ILE A 31 14.56 -0.78 1.31
CA ILE A 31 13.29 -0.69 0.58
C ILE A 31 13.49 0.17 -0.66
N ASP A 32 14.21 1.28 -0.53
CA ASP A 32 14.55 2.16 -1.64
C ASP A 32 15.29 1.39 -2.77
N SER A 33 16.29 0.59 -2.41
CA SER A 33 17.03 -0.26 -3.35
C SER A 33 16.12 -1.28 -4.08
N TYR A 34 15.13 -1.85 -3.39
CA TYR A 34 14.20 -2.79 -4.02
C TYR A 34 13.22 -2.09 -4.96
N VAL A 35 12.69 -0.93 -4.56
CA VAL A 35 11.78 -0.12 -5.37
C VAL A 35 12.47 0.31 -6.68
N GLU A 36 13.71 0.79 -6.59
CA GLU A 36 14.50 1.18 -7.76
C GLU A 36 14.72 -0.01 -8.73
N THR A 37 15.11 -1.16 -8.18
CA THR A 37 15.37 -2.37 -8.97
C THR A 37 14.10 -2.89 -9.65
N ASN A 38 12.96 -2.83 -8.95
CA ASN A 38 11.67 -3.27 -9.49
C ASN A 38 11.17 -2.33 -10.58
N LEU A 39 11.33 -1.00 -10.42
CA LEU A 39 10.95 -0.04 -11.46
C LEU A 39 11.65 -0.35 -12.78
N ARG A 40 12.98 -0.54 -12.75
CA ARG A 40 13.76 -0.91 -13.95
C ARG A 40 13.23 -2.19 -14.61
N ARG A 41 12.94 -3.21 -13.80
CA ARG A 41 12.43 -4.50 -14.30
C ARG A 41 11.05 -4.35 -14.96
N PHE A 42 10.15 -3.57 -14.37
CA PHE A 42 8.84 -3.33 -14.97
C PHE A 42 8.95 -2.56 -16.28
N GLU A 43 9.78 -1.51 -16.35
CA GLU A 43 9.99 -0.76 -17.58
C GLU A 43 10.58 -1.63 -18.70
N SER A 44 11.53 -2.52 -18.39
CA SER A 44 12.03 -3.50 -19.36
C SER A 44 10.96 -4.51 -19.79
N ALA A 45 10.18 -5.04 -18.84
CA ALA A 45 9.14 -6.03 -19.14
C ALA A 45 8.01 -5.45 -20.01
N ILE A 46 7.61 -4.19 -19.80
CA ILE A 46 6.60 -3.50 -20.63
C ILE A 46 7.07 -3.37 -22.09
N ALA A 47 8.37 -3.15 -22.31
CA ALA A 47 8.95 -3.07 -23.64
C ALA A 47 8.91 -4.42 -24.39
N GLU A 48 9.01 -5.54 -23.65
CA GLU A 48 8.93 -6.90 -24.20
C GLU A 48 7.49 -7.38 -24.38
N ALA A 49 6.62 -7.09 -23.41
CA ALA A 49 5.21 -7.48 -23.38
C ALA A 49 4.37 -6.36 -22.73
N PRO A 50 3.63 -5.56 -23.52
CA PRO A 50 2.87 -4.44 -22.97
C PRO A 50 1.80 -4.88 -21.96
N PHE A 51 1.79 -4.25 -20.79
CA PHE A 51 0.73 -4.36 -19.78
C PHE A 51 0.46 -2.98 -19.16
N ASP A 52 -0.71 -2.84 -18.51
CA ASP A 52 -1.05 -1.58 -17.84
C ASP A 52 -0.30 -1.44 -16.51
N PHE A 53 0.61 -0.48 -16.46
CA PHE A 53 1.39 -0.11 -15.28
C PHE A 53 1.05 1.30 -14.77
N ALA A 54 0.07 1.98 -15.37
CA ALA A 54 -0.20 3.39 -15.09
C ALA A 54 -0.61 3.62 -13.62
N ASN A 55 -1.46 2.75 -13.06
CA ASN A 55 -1.89 2.84 -11.68
C ASN A 55 -0.71 2.67 -10.71
N ALA A 56 0.08 1.60 -10.86
CA ALA A 56 1.25 1.37 -10.01
C ALA A 56 2.27 2.50 -10.13
N ARG A 57 2.45 3.06 -11.34
CA ARG A 57 3.30 4.24 -11.56
C ARG A 57 2.78 5.46 -10.81
N ALA A 58 1.48 5.73 -10.83
CA ALA A 58 0.89 6.83 -10.07
C ALA A 58 0.99 6.61 -8.55
N ALA A 59 0.70 5.40 -8.05
CA ALA A 59 0.68 5.12 -6.62
C ALA A 59 2.07 5.08 -5.97
N TRP A 60 3.11 4.64 -6.70
CA TRP A 60 4.45 4.41 -6.15
C TRP A 60 5.53 5.35 -6.71
N PHE A 61 5.25 6.03 -7.82
CA PHE A 61 6.24 6.79 -8.58
C PHE A 61 5.69 8.11 -9.16
N ALA A 62 4.56 8.64 -8.66
CA ALA A 62 3.94 9.87 -9.18
C ALA A 62 4.90 11.07 -9.20
N GLU A 63 5.74 11.21 -8.17
CA GLU A 63 6.78 12.25 -8.07
C GLU A 63 8.19 11.69 -8.34
N GLY A 64 8.27 10.49 -8.94
CA GLY A 64 9.49 9.70 -9.03
C GLY A 64 9.69 8.79 -7.82
N ARG A 65 10.85 8.11 -7.77
CA ARG A 65 11.22 7.28 -6.62
C ARG A 65 11.55 8.18 -5.43
N PRO A 66 10.90 8.03 -4.26
CA PRO A 66 11.26 8.79 -3.07
C PRO A 66 12.68 8.37 -2.62
N PRO A 67 13.64 9.31 -2.46
CA PRO A 67 14.95 8.98 -1.92
C PRO A 67 14.85 8.43 -0.49
N ALA A 68 15.83 7.63 -0.10
CA ALA A 68 15.91 7.09 1.26
C ALA A 68 15.77 8.20 2.31
N GLY A 69 14.88 7.99 3.29
CA GLY A 69 14.57 8.98 4.33
C GLY A 69 13.43 9.95 4.02
N GLU A 70 12.92 10.01 2.78
CA GLU A 70 11.69 10.77 2.49
C GLU A 70 10.42 10.05 2.95
N PHE A 71 9.38 10.84 3.24
CA PHE A 71 8.10 10.37 3.73
C PHE A 71 7.23 9.85 2.57
N ASN A 72 7.04 8.53 2.52
CA ASN A 72 6.15 7.91 1.54
C ASN A 72 4.69 7.92 2.05
N ARG A 73 3.80 8.65 1.38
CA ARG A 73 2.35 8.70 1.66
C ARG A 73 1.57 7.95 0.58
N ASN A 74 0.44 7.35 0.94
CA ASN A 74 -0.41 6.62 -0.01
C ASN A 74 -1.91 6.83 0.30
N PRO A 75 -2.57 7.82 -0.31
CA PRO A 75 -3.99 8.12 -0.05
C PRO A 75 -4.96 7.03 -0.55
N ASP A 76 -4.60 6.30 -1.60
CA ASP A 76 -5.40 5.18 -2.11
C ASP A 76 -5.40 4.00 -1.11
N LEU A 77 -4.25 3.79 -0.45
CA LEU A 77 -4.11 2.79 0.60
C LEU A 77 -4.90 3.16 1.86
N VAL A 78 -4.92 4.45 2.24
CA VAL A 78 -5.79 4.96 3.31
C VAL A 78 -7.25 4.58 3.04
N THR A 79 -7.75 4.93 1.85
CA THR A 79 -9.13 4.66 1.44
C THR A 79 -9.44 3.16 1.48
N THR A 80 -8.51 2.34 1.01
CA THR A 80 -8.63 0.88 1.00
C THR A 80 -8.71 0.31 2.42
N LEU A 81 -7.78 0.69 3.30
CA LEU A 81 -7.70 0.17 4.67
C LEU A 81 -8.91 0.57 5.51
N GLU A 82 -9.39 1.81 5.40
CA GLU A 82 -10.61 2.24 6.06
C GLU A 82 -11.83 1.45 5.58
N THR A 83 -11.90 1.20 4.28
CA THR A 83 -12.97 0.45 3.64
C THR A 83 -12.98 -1.00 4.12
N ILE A 84 -11.83 -1.66 4.15
CA ILE A 84 -11.65 -3.00 4.72
C ILE A 84 -12.08 -3.03 6.19
N GLY A 85 -11.65 -2.03 6.97
CA GLY A 85 -12.05 -1.90 8.37
C GLY A 85 -13.58 -1.83 8.54
N ARG A 86 -14.27 -1.00 7.74
CA ARG A 86 -15.73 -0.89 7.75
C ARG A 86 -16.41 -2.21 7.35
N TYR A 87 -16.00 -2.83 6.25
CA TYR A 87 -16.62 -4.06 5.75
C TYR A 87 -16.43 -5.27 6.68
N LEU A 88 -15.27 -5.38 7.33
CA LEU A 88 -15.01 -6.45 8.29
C LEU A 88 -15.72 -6.23 9.63
N ARG A 89 -16.02 -4.97 10.01
CA ARG A 89 -16.92 -4.69 11.13
C ARG A 89 -18.36 -5.11 10.85
N SER A 90 -18.84 -4.97 9.62
CA SER A 90 -20.20 -5.33 9.25
C SER A 90 -20.39 -6.83 8.94
N GLY A 91 -19.33 -7.66 9.02
CA GLY A 91 -19.37 -9.09 8.66
C GLY A 91 -19.68 -9.35 7.19
N ALA A 92 -19.46 -8.36 6.31
CA ALA A 92 -19.93 -8.41 4.92
C ALA A 92 -18.88 -8.95 3.93
N LEU A 93 -17.62 -9.13 4.36
CA LEU A 93 -16.57 -9.65 3.50
C LEU A 93 -16.54 -11.19 3.55
N LYS A 94 -17.36 -11.85 2.73
CA LYS A 94 -17.12 -13.25 2.36
C LYS A 94 -16.13 -13.24 1.19
N LEU A 95 -14.85 -13.47 1.49
CA LEU A 95 -13.89 -13.83 0.45
C LEU A 95 -14.34 -15.17 -0.14
N HIS A 96 -14.81 -15.12 -1.38
CA HIS A 96 -15.20 -16.27 -2.19
C HIS A 96 -13.98 -16.84 -2.91
#